data_AF-A0A3B1D8P9-F1
#
_entry.id   AF-A0A3B1D8P9-F1
#
_cell.length_a   1.000
_cell.length_b   1.000
_cell.length_c   1.000
_cell.angle_alpha   90.00
_cell.angle_beta   90.00
_cell.angle_gamma   90.00
#
_symmetry.space_group_name_H-M   'P 1'
#
loop_
_entity.id
_entity.type
_entity.pdbx_description
1 polymer ?
#
loop_
_entity_poly.entity_id
_entity_poly.type
_entity_poly.pdbx_seq_one_letter_code
_entity_poly.pdbx_strand_id
1 'polypeptide(L)'
;MAEAGARDEREWFDEPDRETGEIGLRFACTMCGNCCSGPSGVVLFSQDEGKAIAKRLGISHRKFLADFTEKTSHGRSFLEVKGEHGLDCVFLDRTTIPGKAVCGVYEDRPAQCKTWPFWPEMLRQREDWVRAKRTCPGLDSGRLYTPVEIRVVREQSG
;
A
#
# COMPACT_ATOMS: atom_id res chain seq x y z
N MET A 1 16.79 40.71 12.38
CA MET A 1 17.48 39.42 12.23
C MET A 1 16.67 38.40 13.00
N ALA A 2 15.93 37.56 12.29
CA ALA A 2 15.21 36.44 12.87
C ALA A 2 15.63 35.21 12.07
N GLU A 3 16.49 34.39 12.66
CA GLU A 3 16.79 33.06 12.14
C GLU A 3 15.56 32.20 12.42
N ALA A 4 14.81 31.90 11.36
CA ALA A 4 13.82 30.85 11.41
C ALA A 4 14.58 29.53 11.59
N GLY A 5 14.52 28.97 12.80
CA GLY A 5 15.09 27.66 13.09
C GLY A 5 14.53 26.64 12.11
N ALA A 6 15.41 26.06 11.30
CA ALA A 6 15.09 24.90 10.48
C ALA A 6 14.51 23.84 11.41
N ARG A 7 13.22 23.53 11.24
CA ARG A 7 12.63 22.36 11.88
C ARG A 7 13.47 21.19 11.42
N ASP A 8 13.92 20.36 12.35
CA ASP A 8 14.64 19.15 12.02
C ASP A 8 13.73 18.28 11.12
N GLU A 9 13.98 18.30 9.81
CA GLU A 9 13.23 17.53 8.81
C GLU A 9 13.56 16.03 8.86
N ARG A 10 14.37 15.60 9.84
CA ARG A 10 14.74 14.21 10.04
C ARG A 10 13.58 13.39 10.57
N GLU A 11 13.29 12.33 9.84
CA GLU A 11 12.36 11.26 10.19
C GLU A 11 13.15 10.11 10.81
N TRP A 12 12.48 9.25 11.59
CA TRP A 12 13.16 8.19 12.35
C TRP A 12 13.89 7.15 11.47
N PHE A 13 13.54 7.07 10.20
CA PHE A 13 14.19 6.20 9.21
C PHE A 13 15.39 6.86 8.51
N ASP A 14 15.70 8.13 8.79
CA ASP A 14 16.96 8.77 8.38
C ASP A 14 18.14 8.36 9.27
N GLU A 15 17.84 7.90 10.49
CA GLU A 15 18.83 7.43 11.44
C GLU A 15 19.15 5.94 11.20
N PRO A 16 20.41 5.51 11.41
CA PRO A 16 20.77 4.10 11.31
C PRO A 16 19.93 3.23 12.25
N ASP A 17 19.40 2.12 11.73
CA ASP A 17 18.76 1.11 12.55
C ASP A 17 19.76 0.55 13.59
N ARG A 18 19.29 0.36 14.82
CA ARG A 18 20.16 -0.02 15.95
C ARG A 18 20.71 -1.44 15.84
N GLU A 19 20.03 -2.32 15.10
CA GLU A 19 20.42 -3.72 14.96
C GLU A 19 21.22 -3.94 13.67
N THR A 20 20.79 -3.35 12.56
CA THR A 20 21.42 -3.58 11.25
C THR A 20 22.44 -2.51 10.84
N GLY A 21 22.37 -1.31 11.43
CA GLY A 21 23.15 -0.14 11.01
C GLY A 21 22.70 0.46 9.67
N GLU A 22 21.62 -0.03 9.09
CA GLU A 22 21.10 0.42 7.80
C GLU A 22 20.32 1.73 7.94
N ILE A 23 20.43 2.61 6.94
CA ILE A 23 19.65 3.84 6.86
C ILE A 23 18.52 3.62 5.85
N GLY A 24 17.28 3.70 6.31
CA GLY A 24 16.07 3.40 5.53
C GLY A 24 15.31 2.17 6.04
N LEU A 25 14.46 1.60 5.19
CA LEU A 25 13.53 0.52 5.56
C LEU A 25 13.51 -0.59 4.51
N ARG A 26 13.40 -1.85 4.96
CA ARG A 26 13.30 -3.01 4.08
C ARG A 26 11.86 -3.43 3.83
N PHE A 27 11.54 -3.70 2.56
CA PHE A 27 10.24 -4.26 2.20
C PHE A 27 10.30 -5.18 0.97
N ALA A 28 9.59 -6.31 1.05
CA ALA A 28 9.22 -7.13 -0.10
C ALA A 28 7.81 -7.70 0.06
N CYS A 29 6.97 -7.52 -0.95
CA CYS A 29 5.66 -8.16 -0.98
C CYS A 29 5.82 -9.68 -1.05
N THR A 30 5.28 -10.39 -0.06
CA THR A 30 5.32 -11.87 0.02
C THR A 30 4.08 -12.53 -0.58
N MET A 31 3.15 -11.71 -1.12
CA MET A 31 1.80 -12.11 -1.54
C MET A 31 1.01 -12.76 -0.38
N CYS A 32 1.09 -12.15 0.80
CA CYS A 32 0.34 -12.60 1.98
C CYS A 32 -1.14 -12.14 1.97
N GLY A 33 -1.47 -11.10 1.20
CA GLY A 33 -2.82 -10.55 1.11
C GLY A 33 -3.22 -9.62 2.25
N ASN A 34 -2.37 -9.41 3.25
CA ASN A 34 -2.73 -8.68 4.48
C ASN A 34 -2.91 -7.16 4.28
N CYS A 35 -2.40 -6.59 3.20
CA CYS A 35 -2.71 -5.20 2.80
C CYS A 35 -3.98 -5.08 1.96
N CYS A 36 -4.56 -6.20 1.50
CA CYS A 36 -5.75 -6.27 0.67
C CYS A 36 -6.92 -6.96 1.39
N SER A 37 -6.80 -7.19 2.70
CA SER A 37 -7.71 -8.03 3.48
C SER A 37 -7.80 -7.54 4.93
N GLY A 38 -8.93 -7.74 5.58
CA GLY A 38 -9.10 -7.51 7.01
C GLY A 38 -10.38 -6.74 7.33
N PRO A 39 -10.32 -5.74 8.24
CA PRO A 39 -11.40 -4.79 8.43
C PRO A 39 -11.72 -4.02 7.14
N SER A 40 -12.94 -3.49 7.03
CA SER A 40 -13.34 -2.64 5.90
C SER A 40 -12.39 -1.44 5.75
N GLY A 41 -11.98 -1.17 4.52
CA GLY A 41 -11.11 -0.09 4.13
C GLY A 41 -11.54 0.57 2.83
N VAL A 42 -10.84 1.65 2.46
CA VAL A 42 -11.09 2.40 1.22
C VAL A 42 -9.84 2.35 0.36
N VAL A 43 -10.00 1.92 -0.89
CA VAL A 43 -8.96 1.97 -1.92
C VAL A 43 -9.38 2.94 -3.00
N LEU A 44 -8.88 4.16 -2.92
CA LEU A 44 -9.11 5.21 -3.90
C LEU A 44 -8.21 5.01 -5.12
N PHE A 45 -8.69 5.49 -6.27
CA PHE A 45 -7.97 5.44 -7.52
C PHE A 45 -8.38 6.62 -8.41
N SER A 46 -7.45 7.11 -9.21
CA SER A 46 -7.68 8.12 -10.23
C SER A 46 -8.44 7.54 -11.43
N GLN A 47 -8.99 8.42 -12.28
CA GLN A 47 -9.66 7.97 -13.50
C GLN A 47 -8.71 7.20 -14.43
N ASP A 48 -7.43 7.57 -14.48
CA ASP A 48 -6.49 6.92 -15.39
C ASP A 48 -6.03 5.55 -14.88
N GLU A 49 -5.89 5.38 -13.56
CA GLU A 49 -5.69 4.05 -12.95
C GLU A 49 -6.91 3.16 -13.18
N GLY A 50 -8.13 3.69 -13.03
CA GLY A 50 -9.36 2.95 -13.32
C GLY A 50 -9.43 2.49 -14.78
N LYS A 51 -9.03 3.34 -15.74
CA LYS A 51 -8.93 2.97 -17.16
C LYS A 51 -7.85 1.91 -17.40
N ALA A 52 -6.69 2.02 -16.74
CA ALA A 52 -5.60 1.04 -16.88
C ALA A 52 -6.04 -0.34 -16.39
N ILE A 53 -6.70 -0.41 -15.23
CA ILE A 53 -7.25 -1.66 -14.69
C ILE A 53 -8.33 -2.23 -15.61
N ALA A 54 -9.26 -1.39 -16.09
CA ALA A 54 -10.29 -1.85 -17.04
C ALA A 54 -9.68 -2.45 -18.31
N LYS A 55 -8.62 -1.81 -18.84
CA LYS A 55 -7.86 -2.33 -19.99
C LYS A 55 -7.21 -3.67 -19.69
N ARG A 56 -6.58 -3.85 -18.54
CA ARG A 56 -6.02 -5.15 -18.09
C ARG A 56 -7.09 -6.24 -18.06
N LEU A 57 -8.26 -5.91 -17.53
CA LEU A 57 -9.38 -6.85 -17.40
C LEU A 57 -10.08 -7.12 -18.74
N GLY A 58 -9.74 -6.41 -19.82
CA GLY A 58 -10.38 -6.56 -21.12
C GLY A 58 -11.83 -6.05 -21.15
N ILE A 59 -12.19 -5.12 -20.26
CA ILE A 59 -13.55 -4.58 -20.13
C ILE A 59 -13.59 -3.07 -20.34
N SER A 60 -14.78 -2.54 -20.63
CA SER A 60 -14.97 -1.08 -20.67
C SER A 60 -14.77 -0.45 -19.29
N HIS A 61 -14.26 0.78 -19.25
CA HIS A 61 -14.14 1.55 -18.00
C HIS A 61 -15.49 1.65 -17.25
N ARG A 62 -16.60 1.83 -17.97
CA ARG A 62 -17.94 1.84 -17.38
C ARG A 62 -18.28 0.52 -16.66
N LYS A 63 -17.96 -0.62 -17.27
CA LYS A 63 -18.18 -1.95 -16.67
C LYS A 63 -17.28 -2.14 -15.44
N PHE A 64 -16.02 -1.71 -15.51
CA PHE A 64 -15.12 -1.71 -14.35
C PHE A 64 -15.73 -0.93 -13.16
N LEU A 65 -16.18 0.30 -13.40
CA LEU A 65 -16.79 1.14 -12.35
C LEU A 65 -18.10 0.54 -11.79
N ALA A 66 -18.83 -0.24 -12.58
CA ALA A 66 -20.07 -0.87 -12.15
C ALA A 66 -19.83 -2.15 -11.33
N ASP A 67 -18.88 -2.99 -11.77
CA ASP A 67 -18.76 -4.36 -11.27
C ASP A 67 -17.69 -4.52 -10.19
N PHE A 68 -16.72 -3.60 -10.10
CA PHE A 68 -15.55 -3.75 -9.23
C PHE A 68 -15.39 -2.60 -8.22
N THR A 69 -16.31 -1.63 -8.21
CA THR A 69 -16.15 -0.42 -7.39
C THR A 69 -17.46 0.01 -6.76
N GLU A 70 -17.38 0.71 -5.64
CA GLU A 70 -18.51 1.30 -4.93
C GLU A 70 -18.29 2.78 -4.63
N LYS A 71 -19.37 3.50 -4.33
CA LYS A 71 -19.30 4.89 -3.86
C LYS A 71 -19.28 4.89 -2.33
N THR A 72 -18.24 5.47 -1.75
CA THR A 72 -18.11 5.68 -0.30
C THR A 72 -18.18 7.17 0.02
N SER A 73 -18.17 7.53 1.30
CA SER A 73 -18.06 8.92 1.75
C SER A 73 -16.72 9.59 1.37
N HIS A 74 -15.69 8.81 1.07
CA HIS A 74 -14.34 9.28 0.73
C HIS A 74 -14.09 9.34 -0.79
N GLY A 75 -15.04 8.86 -1.60
CA GLY A 75 -14.90 8.75 -3.04
C GLY A 75 -15.26 7.36 -3.55
N ARG A 76 -14.87 7.08 -4.80
CA ARG A 76 -15.09 5.75 -5.38
C ARG A 76 -13.97 4.81 -4.92
N SER A 77 -14.34 3.68 -4.32
CA SER A 77 -13.43 2.67 -3.81
C SER A 77 -13.56 1.37 -4.60
N PHE A 78 -12.56 0.50 -4.54
CA PHE A 78 -12.75 -0.91 -4.90
C PHE A 78 -13.78 -1.56 -3.97
N LEU A 79 -14.52 -2.52 -4.53
CA LEU A 79 -15.43 -3.36 -3.76
C LEU A 79 -14.67 -4.29 -2.82
N GLU A 80 -15.31 -4.56 -1.70
CA GLU A 80 -14.90 -5.56 -0.73
C GLU A 80 -15.82 -6.78 -0.78
N VAL A 81 -15.25 -7.98 -0.72
CA VAL A 81 -15.97 -9.25 -0.70
C VAL A 81 -15.61 -10.03 0.56
N LYS A 82 -16.52 -10.88 1.07
CA LYS A 82 -16.21 -11.72 2.24
C LYS A 82 -15.08 -12.69 1.91
N GLY A 83 -14.02 -12.65 2.70
CA GLY A 83 -12.86 -13.51 2.62
C GLY A 83 -12.58 -14.24 3.94
N GLU A 84 -11.54 -15.07 3.94
CA GLU A 84 -11.16 -15.90 5.09
C GLU A 84 -10.77 -15.06 6.33
N HIS A 85 -10.18 -13.88 6.10
CA HIS A 85 -9.66 -13.01 7.17
C HIS A 85 -10.50 -11.73 7.35
N GLY A 86 -11.74 -11.71 6.86
CA GLY A 86 -12.64 -10.56 6.94
C GLY A 86 -13.15 -10.14 5.57
N LEU A 87 -12.83 -8.93 5.15
CA LEU A 87 -13.17 -8.38 3.85
C LEU A 87 -11.92 -8.35 2.98
N ASP A 88 -11.97 -9.02 1.84
CA ASP A 88 -10.93 -9.00 0.81
C ASP A 88 -11.29 -7.96 -0.26
N CYS A 89 -10.28 -7.26 -0.78
CA CYS A 89 -10.42 -6.51 -2.02
C CYS A 89 -10.90 -7.46 -3.14
N VAL A 90 -11.83 -7.00 -3.99
CA VAL A 90 -12.37 -7.77 -5.13
C VAL A 90 -11.30 -8.33 -6.08
N PHE A 91 -10.09 -7.75 -6.10
CA PHE A 91 -8.97 -8.21 -6.92
C PHE A 91 -8.02 -9.18 -6.21
N LEU A 92 -8.29 -9.58 -4.96
CA LEU A 92 -7.46 -10.53 -4.24
C LEU A 92 -7.82 -11.96 -4.60
N ASP A 93 -6.86 -12.70 -5.14
CA ASP A 93 -6.99 -14.10 -5.52
C ASP A 93 -6.19 -14.99 -4.56
N ARG A 94 -6.90 -15.85 -3.82
CA ARG A 94 -6.32 -16.82 -2.87
C ARG A 94 -6.27 -18.24 -3.41
N THR A 95 -6.71 -18.45 -4.65
CA THR A 95 -7.01 -19.78 -5.19
C THR A 95 -6.05 -20.23 -6.28
N THR A 96 -5.51 -19.30 -7.08
CA THR A 96 -4.63 -19.67 -8.20
C THR A 96 -3.29 -20.24 -7.76
N ILE A 97 -2.69 -19.71 -6.68
CA ILE A 97 -1.41 -20.18 -6.17
C ILE A 97 -1.58 -20.63 -4.71
N PRO A 98 -1.45 -21.94 -4.41
CA PRO A 98 -1.59 -22.45 -3.06
C PRO A 98 -0.68 -21.74 -2.06
N GLY A 99 -1.26 -21.27 -0.96
CA GLY A 99 -0.56 -20.54 0.11
C GLY A 99 -0.18 -19.10 -0.22
N LYS A 100 -0.66 -18.54 -1.35
CA LYS A 100 -0.46 -17.13 -1.73
C LYS A 100 -1.79 -16.43 -1.96
N ALA A 101 -1.80 -15.13 -1.68
CA ALA A 101 -2.88 -14.21 -1.99
C ALA A 101 -2.35 -13.16 -2.99
N VAL A 102 -2.65 -13.39 -4.27
CA VAL A 102 -2.12 -12.65 -5.41
C VAL A 102 -3.10 -11.55 -5.80
N CYS A 103 -2.60 -10.37 -6.14
CA CYS A 103 -3.45 -9.32 -6.69
C CYS A 103 -3.64 -9.55 -8.20
N GLY A 104 -4.89 -9.75 -8.63
CA GLY A 104 -5.23 -9.94 -10.05
C GLY A 104 -4.91 -8.72 -10.94
N VAL A 105 -4.66 -7.56 -10.35
CA VAL A 105 -4.31 -6.31 -11.04
C VAL A 105 -2.93 -5.77 -10.62
N TYR A 106 -2.01 -6.63 -10.17
CA TYR A 106 -0.75 -6.23 -9.50
C TYR A 106 0.05 -5.11 -10.20
N GLU A 107 0.24 -5.19 -11.52
CA GLU A 107 1.01 -4.19 -12.27
C GLU A 107 0.26 -2.85 -12.44
N ASP A 108 -1.07 -2.90 -12.51
CA ASP A 108 -1.94 -1.72 -12.67
C ASP A 108 -2.56 -1.27 -11.34
N ARG A 109 -1.98 -1.71 -10.21
CA ARG A 109 -2.43 -1.30 -8.88
C ARG A 109 -2.48 0.23 -8.78
N PRO A 110 -3.51 0.79 -8.08
CA PRO A 110 -3.52 2.21 -7.75
C PRO A 110 -2.30 2.61 -6.93
N ALA A 111 -1.99 3.90 -6.95
CA ALA A 111 -0.86 4.47 -6.23
C ALA A 111 -0.96 4.19 -4.73
N GLN A 112 -2.17 4.28 -4.14
CA GLN A 112 -2.40 3.85 -2.75
C GLN A 112 -1.92 2.42 -2.51
N CYS A 113 -2.24 1.45 -3.38
CA CYS A 113 -1.79 0.07 -3.22
C CYS A 113 -0.30 -0.15 -3.54
N LYS A 114 0.28 0.65 -4.44
CA LYS A 114 1.71 0.58 -4.82
C LYS A 114 2.64 1.12 -3.74
N THR A 115 2.14 2.07 -2.96
CA THR A 115 2.92 2.79 -1.96
C THR A 115 2.95 2.10 -0.60
N TRP A 116 2.15 1.05 -0.37
CA TRP A 116 2.30 0.21 0.82
C TRP A 116 3.72 -0.36 0.91
N PRO A 117 4.40 -0.32 2.07
CA PRO A 117 3.95 0.10 3.40
C PRO A 117 4.36 1.55 3.78
N PHE A 118 4.66 2.41 2.81
CA PHE A 118 5.18 3.77 3.02
C PHE A 118 4.08 4.84 3.12
N TRP A 119 2.88 4.45 3.56
CA TRP A 119 1.82 5.40 3.83
C TRP A 119 2.19 6.31 5.02
N PRO A 120 1.74 7.59 5.03
CA PRO A 120 2.06 8.52 6.11
C PRO A 120 1.76 7.98 7.51
N GLU A 121 0.67 7.25 7.68
CA GLU A 121 0.25 6.68 8.98
C GLU A 121 1.20 5.60 9.48
N MET A 122 1.90 4.90 8.58
CA MET A 122 2.86 3.85 8.92
C MET A 122 4.25 4.43 9.23
N LEU A 123 4.56 5.59 8.65
CA LEU A 123 5.86 6.24 8.76
C LEU A 123 5.93 7.29 9.87
N ARG A 124 4.81 7.64 10.48
CA ARG A 124 4.73 8.70 11.51
C ARG A 124 5.67 8.47 12.70
N GLN A 125 5.83 7.23 13.15
CA GLN A 125 6.72 6.84 14.24
C GLN A 125 7.16 5.38 14.04
N ARG A 126 8.32 5.01 14.60
CA ARG A 126 8.86 3.63 14.50
C ARG A 126 7.86 2.60 15.01
N GLU A 127 7.07 2.92 16.02
CA GLU A 127 6.06 2.03 16.61
C GLU A 127 4.93 1.70 15.64
N ASP A 128 4.59 2.60 14.71
CA ASP A 128 3.56 2.36 13.69
C ASP A 128 4.06 1.36 12.65
N TRP A 129 5.34 1.45 12.25
CA TRP A 129 6.01 0.44 11.42
C TRP A 129 6.08 -0.93 12.12
N VAL A 130 6.49 -0.95 13.40
CA VAL A 130 6.55 -2.20 14.21
C VAL A 130 5.16 -2.83 14.34
N ARG A 131 4.11 -2.03 14.49
CA ARG A 131 2.72 -2.52 14.53
C ARG A 131 2.33 -3.16 13.20
N ALA A 132 2.64 -2.50 12.09
CA ALA A 132 2.37 -3.04 10.76
C ALA A 132 3.08 -4.37 10.50
N LYS A 133 4.34 -4.50 10.94
CA LYS A 133 5.14 -5.72 10.81
C LYS A 133 4.46 -6.95 11.43
N ARG A 134 3.66 -6.76 12.49
CA ARG A 134 2.89 -7.87 13.11
C ARG A 134 1.89 -8.51 12.15
N THR A 135 1.45 -7.77 11.15
CA THR A 135 0.48 -8.22 10.16
C THR A 135 1.11 -8.54 8.82
N CYS A 136 2.20 -7.91 8.41
CA CYS A 136 2.79 -8.14 7.10
C CYS A 136 4.22 -8.71 7.22
N PRO A 137 4.45 -9.97 6.80
CA PRO A 137 5.76 -10.62 6.88
C PRO A 137 6.78 -10.07 5.85
N GLY A 138 6.36 -9.09 5.04
CA GLY A 138 7.22 -8.41 4.08
C GLY A 138 8.00 -7.24 4.67
N LEU A 139 7.59 -6.70 5.82
CA LEU A 139 8.32 -5.62 6.49
C LEU A 139 9.60 -6.17 7.11
N ASP A 140 10.66 -5.36 7.04
CA ASP A 140 12.03 -5.68 7.45
C ASP A 140 12.65 -6.85 6.64
N SER A 141 12.15 -7.08 5.42
CA SER A 141 12.63 -8.13 4.53
C SER A 141 12.80 -7.61 3.10
N GLY A 142 13.65 -8.28 2.32
CA GLY A 142 13.85 -7.96 0.90
C GLY A 142 14.62 -6.66 0.67
N ARG A 143 14.18 -5.86 -0.32
CA ARG A 143 14.91 -4.67 -0.78
C ARG A 143 14.94 -3.60 0.30
N LEU A 144 16.11 -3.00 0.50
CA LEU A 144 16.28 -1.76 1.28
C LEU A 144 15.84 -0.56 0.43
N TYR A 145 14.97 0.26 0.98
CA TYR A 145 14.56 1.56 0.46
C TYR A 145 15.26 2.64 1.28
N THR A 146 16.02 3.48 0.61
CA THR A 146 16.67 4.65 1.20
C THR A 146 15.62 5.68 1.66
N PRO A 147 15.96 6.59 2.59
CA PRO A 147 15.02 7.62 3.01
C PRO A 147 14.51 8.51 1.88
N VAL A 148 15.32 8.75 0.85
CA VAL A 148 14.90 9.50 -0.34
C VAL A 148 13.86 8.70 -1.14
N GLU A 149 14.10 7.41 -1.36
CA GLU A 149 13.14 6.55 -2.06
C GLU A 149 11.82 6.42 -1.30
N ILE A 150 11.87 6.29 0.03
CA ILE A 150 10.68 6.23 0.88
C ILE A 150 9.82 7.48 0.69
N ARG A 151 10.44 8.67 0.70
CA ARG A 151 9.75 9.94 0.48
C ARG A 151 9.13 10.04 -0.91
N VAL A 152 9.88 9.67 -1.94
CA VAL A 152 9.39 9.65 -3.34
C VAL A 152 8.22 8.69 -3.51
N VAL A 153 8.27 7.51 -2.88
CA VAL A 153 7.15 6.56 -2.94
C VAL A 153 5.94 7.10 -2.16
N ARG A 154 6.15 7.64 -0.95
CA ARG A 154 5.08 8.22 -0.13
C ARG A 154 4.32 9.32 -0.88
N GLU A 155 5.01 10.19 -1.61
CA GLU A 155 4.39 11.29 -2.36
C GLU A 155 3.44 10.80 -3.47
N GLN A 156 3.58 9.56 -3.95
CA GLN A 156 2.67 8.98 -4.93
C GLN A 156 1.32 8.57 -4.31
N SER A 157 1.24 8.47 -2.97
CA SER A 157 0.01 8.04 -2.28
C SER A 157 -1.03 9.14 -2.10
N GLY A 158 -0.65 10.40 -2.35
CA GLY A 158 -1.44 11.61 -2.11
C GLY A 158 -2.26 12.11 -3.29
#